data_AF-A0A7S2NDM8-F1
#
_entry.id   AF-A0A7S2NDM8-F1
#
_cell.length_a   1.000
_cell.length_b   1.000
_cell.length_c   1.000
_cell.angle_alpha   90.00
_cell.angle_beta   90.00
_cell.angle_gamma   90.00
#
_symmetry.space_group_name_H-M   'P 1'
#
loop_
_entity.id
_entity.type
_entity.pdbx_description
1 polymer ?
#
loop_
_entity_poly.entity_id
_entity_poly.type
_entity_poly.pdbx_seq_one_letter_code
_entity_poly.pdbx_strand_id
1 'polypeptide(L)'
;INDYSAQNIANTAWSLARLGVRDTPWLEAIAASAVSRLGEFTAFDLSILVWAFDLLEMAYLLDLVLPGAVHRFAKELEDEGDVGMFWFDFANVVATSSVDAEDRRDFDAKFQEKLLLPVSRCLAEVADARACEHDASLGRWQEIVDHWEIPYLGPTYSETVLSSLGVRVL
;
A
#
# COMPACT_ATOMS: atom_id res chain seq x y z
N ILE A 1 13.05 20.07 -10.87
CA ILE A 1 12.32 18.79 -10.72
C ILE A 1 12.01 18.12 -12.07
N ASN A 2 11.87 18.87 -13.17
CA ASN A 2 11.59 18.29 -14.49
C ASN A 2 12.64 17.29 -15.00
N ASP A 3 13.90 17.41 -14.57
CA ASP A 3 14.98 16.47 -14.93
C ASP A 3 15.04 15.24 -14.00
N TYR A 4 14.15 15.14 -13.01
CA TYR A 4 14.12 14.00 -12.09
C TYR A 4 13.36 12.83 -12.72
N SER A 5 13.85 11.61 -12.48
CA SER A 5 13.07 10.39 -12.74
C SER A 5 11.88 10.29 -11.77
N ALA A 6 10.92 9.41 -12.07
CA ALA A 6 9.81 9.08 -11.16
C ALA A 6 10.32 8.67 -9.77
N GLN A 7 11.34 7.80 -9.73
CA GLN A 7 12.00 7.38 -8.50
C GLN A 7 12.64 8.55 -7.74
N ASN A 8 13.31 9.48 -8.43
CA ASN A 8 13.89 10.67 -7.80
C ASN A 8 12.80 11.56 -7.17
N ILE A 9 11.65 11.71 -7.83
CA ILE A 9 10.51 12.48 -7.31
C ILE A 9 9.98 11.82 -6.03
N ALA A 10 9.69 10.51 -6.09
CA ALA A 10 9.15 9.74 -4.98
C ALA A 10 10.11 9.72 -3.77
N ASN A 11 11.40 9.44 -4.00
CA ASN A 11 12.42 9.45 -2.95
C ASN A 11 12.60 10.83 -2.30
N THR A 12 12.43 11.91 -3.07
CA THR A 12 12.53 13.27 -2.51
C THR A 12 11.35 13.56 -1.58
N ALA A 13 10.11 13.23 -2.00
CA ALA A 13 8.93 13.36 -1.13
C ALA A 13 9.08 12.52 0.15
N TRP A 14 9.47 11.25 0.00
CA TRP A 14 9.73 10.35 1.12
C TRP A 14 10.80 10.90 2.07
N SER A 15 11.91 11.43 1.55
CA SER A 15 12.97 12.01 2.37
C SER A 15 12.49 13.22 3.18
N LEU A 16 11.69 14.10 2.57
CA LEU A 16 11.08 15.23 3.27
C LEU A 16 10.14 14.77 4.38
N ALA A 17 9.30 13.76 4.10
CA ALA A 17 8.41 13.17 5.09
C ALA A 17 9.17 12.55 6.26
N ARG A 18 10.24 11.79 5.97
CA ARG A 18 11.13 11.19 6.99
C ARG A 18 11.83 12.24 7.85
N LEU A 19 12.12 13.41 7.31
CA LEU A 19 12.71 14.54 8.03
C LEU A 19 11.67 15.41 8.74
N GLY A 20 10.37 15.15 8.56
CA GLY A 20 9.28 15.99 9.08
C GLY A 20 9.22 17.37 8.45
N VAL A 21 9.77 17.55 7.23
CA VAL A 21 9.86 18.84 6.55
C VAL A 21 8.66 19.03 5.64
N ARG A 22 7.82 20.02 5.96
CA ARG A 22 6.68 20.47 5.15
C ARG A 22 7.06 21.66 4.27
N ASP A 23 7.91 21.42 3.27
CA ASP A 23 8.19 22.43 2.23
C ASP A 23 7.04 22.44 1.20
N THR A 24 5.99 23.20 1.48
CA THR A 24 4.76 23.20 0.69
C THR A 24 4.98 23.50 -0.80
N PRO A 25 5.71 24.57 -1.20
CA PRO A 25 5.98 24.82 -2.63
C PRO A 25 6.69 23.65 -3.32
N TRP A 26 7.61 22.99 -2.62
CA TRP A 26 8.33 21.85 -3.19
C TRP A 26 7.44 20.60 -3.30
N LEU A 27 6.61 20.32 -2.30
CA LEU A 27 5.66 19.22 -2.30
C LEU A 27 4.57 19.41 -3.37
N GLU A 28 4.12 20.63 -3.61
CA GLU A 28 3.21 20.98 -4.71
C GLU A 28 3.86 20.74 -6.08
N ALA A 29 5.13 21.13 -6.24
CA ALA A 29 5.87 20.86 -7.46
C ALA A 29 6.08 19.35 -7.70
N ILE A 30 6.33 18.57 -6.65
CA ILE A 30 6.40 17.11 -6.69
C ILE A 30 5.05 16.53 -7.14
N ALA A 31 3.94 16.91 -6.50
CA ALA A 31 2.61 16.41 -6.84
C ALA A 31 2.23 16.73 -8.29
N ALA A 32 2.44 17.98 -8.73
CA ALA A 32 2.16 18.38 -10.12
C ALA A 32 3.00 17.60 -11.14
N SER A 33 4.29 17.37 -10.83
CA SER A 33 5.16 16.56 -11.68
C SER A 33 4.76 15.09 -11.67
N ALA A 34 4.28 14.55 -10.54
CA ALA A 34 3.83 13.17 -10.44
C ALA A 34 2.55 12.94 -11.26
N VAL A 35 1.53 13.80 -11.10
CA VAL A 35 0.26 13.71 -11.85
C VAL A 35 0.48 13.66 -13.36
N SER A 36 1.39 14.49 -13.89
CA SER A 36 1.66 14.53 -15.33
C SER A 36 2.44 13.31 -15.85
N ARG A 37 3.03 12.50 -14.97
CA ARG A 37 3.99 11.44 -15.31
C ARG A 37 3.70 10.11 -14.62
N LEU A 38 2.47 9.90 -14.13
CA LEU A 38 2.08 8.68 -13.39
C LEU A 38 2.48 7.38 -14.12
N GLY A 39 2.40 7.37 -15.46
CA GLY A 39 2.83 6.22 -16.27
C GLY A 39 4.29 5.81 -16.12
N GLU A 40 5.16 6.68 -15.61
CA GLU A 40 6.58 6.42 -15.37
C GLU A 40 6.86 5.85 -13.97
N PHE A 41 5.89 5.91 -13.05
CA PHE A 41 6.07 5.44 -11.68
C PHE A 41 5.82 3.93 -11.59
N THR A 42 6.66 3.25 -10.82
CA THR A 42 6.44 1.87 -10.38
C THR A 42 5.48 1.83 -9.18
N ALA A 43 4.98 0.64 -8.84
CA ALA A 43 4.21 0.43 -7.60
C ALA A 43 4.97 0.90 -6.34
N PHE A 44 6.29 0.66 -6.29
CA PHE A 44 7.14 1.14 -5.19
C PHE A 44 7.18 2.67 -5.12
N ASP A 45 7.45 3.33 -6.25
CA ASP A 45 7.54 4.80 -6.30
C ASP A 45 6.22 5.45 -5.87
N LEU A 46 5.08 4.91 -6.32
CA LEU A 46 3.76 5.39 -5.92
C LEU A 46 3.52 5.20 -4.42
N SER A 47 3.91 4.05 -3.86
CA SER A 47 3.73 3.74 -2.44
C SER A 47 4.43 4.74 -1.54
N ILE A 48 5.71 5.00 -1.79
CA ILE A 48 6.47 5.93 -0.96
C ILE A 48 6.04 7.39 -1.19
N LEU A 49 5.54 7.73 -2.39
CA LEU A 49 5.01 9.05 -2.69
C LEU A 49 3.70 9.34 -1.93
N VAL A 50 2.71 8.44 -2.00
CA VAL A 50 1.43 8.64 -1.32
C VAL A 50 1.59 8.58 0.19
N TRP A 51 2.44 7.66 0.69
CA TRP A 51 2.79 7.59 2.11
C TRP A 51 3.44 8.89 2.59
N ALA A 52 4.30 9.52 1.78
CA ALA A 52 4.93 10.78 2.16
C ALA A 52 3.89 11.91 2.33
N PHE A 53 2.91 11.99 1.44
CA PHE A 53 1.83 12.98 1.56
C PHE A 53 0.90 12.69 2.72
N ASP A 54 0.56 11.43 2.96
CA ASP A 54 -0.25 10.99 4.11
C ASP A 54 0.45 11.32 5.44
N LEU A 55 1.72 10.91 5.60
CA LEU A 55 2.50 11.19 6.82
C LEU A 55 2.68 12.69 7.08
N LEU A 56 2.84 13.49 6.03
CA LEU A 56 2.95 14.94 6.15
C LEU A 56 1.58 15.63 6.30
N GLU A 57 0.47 14.90 6.35
CA GLU A 57 -0.91 15.40 6.44
C GLU A 57 -1.27 16.36 5.29
N MET A 58 -0.73 16.13 4.10
CA MET A 58 -0.94 16.94 2.90
C MET A 58 -2.17 16.45 2.13
N ALA A 59 -3.34 16.46 2.77
CA ALA A 59 -4.58 15.87 2.24
C ALA A 59 -4.90 16.31 0.81
N TYR A 60 -4.79 17.61 0.50
CA TYR A 60 -5.08 18.12 -0.85
C TYR A 60 -4.10 17.63 -1.93
N LEU A 61 -2.84 17.35 -1.58
CA LEU A 61 -1.87 16.75 -2.51
C LEU A 61 -2.13 15.26 -2.68
N LEU A 62 -2.52 14.59 -1.60
CA LEU A 62 -2.94 13.20 -1.64
C LEU A 62 -4.16 13.05 -2.54
N ASP A 63 -5.22 13.84 -2.34
CA ASP A 63 -6.43 13.84 -3.18
C ASP A 63 -6.13 14.12 -4.66
N LEU A 64 -5.14 14.96 -4.94
CA LEU A 64 -4.71 15.28 -6.29
C LEU A 64 -4.02 14.08 -6.98
N VAL A 65 -3.17 13.34 -6.27
CA VAL A 65 -2.31 12.29 -6.84
C VAL A 65 -2.99 10.91 -6.80
N LEU A 66 -3.73 10.64 -5.74
CA LEU A 66 -4.15 9.28 -5.37
C LEU A 66 -5.10 8.63 -6.39
N PRO A 67 -6.10 9.29 -7.01
CA PRO A 67 -6.96 8.66 -8.01
C PRO A 67 -6.16 8.08 -9.19
N GLY A 68 -5.23 8.87 -9.72
CA GLY A 68 -4.35 8.44 -10.81
C GLY A 68 -3.31 7.41 -10.35
N ALA A 69 -2.80 7.53 -9.13
CA ALA A 69 -1.88 6.56 -8.53
C ALA A 69 -2.56 5.19 -8.36
N VAL A 70 -3.80 5.14 -7.87
CA VAL A 70 -4.56 3.89 -7.70
C VAL A 70 -4.76 3.19 -9.04
N HIS A 71 -5.18 3.93 -10.07
CA HIS A 71 -5.33 3.37 -11.41
C HIS A 71 -4.01 2.83 -11.98
N ARG A 72 -2.92 3.60 -11.84
CA ARG A 72 -1.59 3.18 -12.30
C ARG A 72 -1.08 1.96 -11.54
N PHE A 73 -1.25 1.96 -10.22
CA PHE A 73 -0.83 0.87 -9.35
C PHE A 73 -1.55 -0.42 -9.75
N ALA A 74 -2.87 -0.37 -9.92
CA ALA A 74 -3.67 -1.52 -10.36
C ALA A 74 -3.21 -2.11 -11.70
N LYS A 75 -2.78 -1.26 -12.64
CA LYS A 75 -2.22 -1.70 -13.93
C LYS A 75 -0.86 -2.38 -13.77
N GLU A 76 0.04 -1.85 -12.92
CA GLU A 76 1.33 -2.52 -12.65
C GLU A 76 1.14 -3.94 -12.08
N LEU A 77 0.03 -4.19 -11.37
CA LEU A 77 -0.32 -5.52 -10.88
C LEU A 77 -0.65 -6.53 -12.00
N GLU A 78 -0.86 -6.06 -13.23
CA GLU A 78 -1.11 -6.89 -14.42
C GLU A 78 0.20 -7.21 -15.17
N ASP A 79 1.16 -6.29 -15.16
CA ASP A 79 2.26 -6.26 -16.12
C ASP A 79 3.58 -6.87 -15.61
N GLU A 80 3.94 -6.82 -14.31
CA GLU A 80 5.22 -7.39 -13.78
C GLU A 80 5.12 -8.01 -12.37
N GLY A 81 6.11 -8.86 -12.04
CA GLY A 81 6.12 -9.86 -10.96
C GLY A 81 6.18 -9.36 -9.51
N ASP A 82 5.70 -10.24 -8.64
CA ASP A 82 5.46 -10.12 -7.20
C ASP A 82 6.49 -9.31 -6.41
N VAL A 83 6.11 -8.09 -6.04
CA VAL A 83 6.69 -7.40 -4.86
C VAL A 83 5.53 -6.89 -4.02
N GLY A 84 5.00 -7.77 -3.16
CA GLY A 84 3.92 -7.46 -2.21
C GLY A 84 4.31 -6.45 -1.13
N MET A 85 5.61 -6.15 -1.01
CA MET A 85 6.23 -5.38 0.07
C MET A 85 5.50 -4.08 0.41
N PHE A 86 4.98 -3.37 -0.59
CA PHE A 86 4.39 -2.04 -0.41
C PHE A 86 2.88 -1.99 -0.58
N TRP A 87 2.23 -3.15 -0.79
CA TRP A 87 0.80 -3.18 -1.06
C TRP A 87 -0.02 -2.82 0.17
N PHE A 88 0.35 -3.33 1.34
CA PHE A 88 -0.35 -2.96 2.57
C PHE A 88 -0.17 -1.48 2.88
N ASP A 89 1.01 -0.90 2.65
CA ASP A 89 1.22 0.54 2.82
C ASP A 89 0.30 1.37 1.92
N PHE A 90 0.33 1.09 0.62
CA PHE A 90 -0.51 1.77 -0.35
C PHE A 90 -2.01 1.56 -0.03
N ALA A 91 -2.41 0.33 0.28
CA ALA A 91 -3.79 -0.01 0.60
C ALA A 91 -4.28 0.68 1.88
N ASN A 92 -3.44 0.83 2.91
CA ASN A 92 -3.83 1.54 4.14
C ASN A 92 -4.11 3.02 3.85
N VAL A 93 -3.27 3.68 3.04
CA VAL A 93 -3.50 5.08 2.61
C VAL A 93 -4.78 5.18 1.78
N VAL A 94 -4.98 4.26 0.82
CA VAL A 94 -6.21 4.22 0.01
C VAL A 94 -7.45 4.01 0.88
N ALA A 95 -7.37 3.14 1.90
CA ALA A 95 -8.48 2.84 2.80
C ALA A 95 -8.91 4.02 3.68
N THR A 96 -8.01 4.93 4.04
CA THR A 96 -8.31 6.13 4.84
C THR A 96 -8.57 7.38 4.01
N SER A 97 -8.31 7.33 2.70
CA SER A 97 -8.52 8.44 1.77
C SER A 97 -9.98 8.62 1.31
N SER A 98 -10.25 9.74 0.64
CA SER A 98 -11.54 10.07 0.01
C SER A 98 -11.67 9.61 -1.45
N VAL A 99 -10.83 8.69 -1.94
CA VAL A 99 -10.95 8.19 -3.32
C VAL A 99 -12.25 7.41 -3.50
N ASP A 100 -13.00 7.75 -4.55
CA ASP A 100 -14.28 7.15 -4.87
C ASP A 100 -14.15 5.63 -5.09
N ALA A 101 -15.10 4.86 -4.55
CA ALA A 101 -15.09 3.39 -4.61
C ALA A 101 -15.10 2.85 -6.05
N GLU A 102 -15.60 3.62 -7.02
CA GLU A 102 -15.55 3.26 -8.43
C GLU A 102 -14.12 3.36 -8.99
N ASP A 103 -13.40 4.43 -8.65
CA ASP A 103 -12.03 4.69 -9.13
C ASP A 103 -11.01 3.69 -8.57
N ARG A 104 -11.24 3.18 -7.36
CA ARG A 104 -10.40 2.16 -6.72
C ARG A 104 -10.88 0.71 -6.88
N ARG A 105 -11.99 0.47 -7.59
CA ARG A 105 -12.62 -0.86 -7.69
C ARG A 105 -11.67 -1.95 -8.15
N ASP A 106 -10.89 -1.66 -9.18
CA ASP A 106 -9.96 -2.62 -9.78
C ASP A 106 -8.77 -2.93 -8.84
N PHE A 107 -8.20 -1.89 -8.23
CA PHE A 107 -7.20 -2.03 -7.18
C PHE A 107 -7.70 -2.88 -6.01
N ASP A 108 -8.89 -2.55 -5.48
CA ASP A 108 -9.48 -3.28 -4.36
C ASP A 108 -9.69 -4.75 -4.70
N ALA A 109 -10.27 -5.06 -5.87
CA ALA A 109 -10.49 -6.43 -6.30
C ALA A 109 -9.17 -7.22 -6.36
N LYS A 110 -8.12 -6.63 -6.94
CA LYS A 110 -6.80 -7.27 -7.05
C LYS A 110 -6.12 -7.43 -5.69
N PHE A 111 -6.15 -6.41 -4.83
CA PHE A 111 -5.57 -6.48 -3.48
C PHE A 111 -6.29 -7.54 -2.63
N GLN A 112 -7.62 -7.60 -2.72
CA GLN A 112 -8.41 -8.63 -2.07
C GLN A 112 -8.02 -10.03 -2.53
N GLU A 113 -7.97 -10.26 -3.85
CA GLU A 113 -7.70 -11.56 -4.44
C GLU A 113 -6.26 -12.04 -4.18
N LYS A 114 -5.28 -11.16 -4.43
CA LYS A 114 -3.85 -11.53 -4.42
C LYS A 114 -3.24 -11.55 -3.03
N LEU A 115 -3.67 -10.67 -2.12
CA LEU A 115 -3.04 -10.51 -0.81
C LEU A 115 -4.00 -10.72 0.36
N LEU A 116 -5.07 -9.92 0.48
CA LEU A 116 -5.84 -9.90 1.72
C LEU A 116 -6.53 -11.24 2.00
N LEU A 117 -7.11 -11.88 0.98
CA LEU A 117 -7.80 -13.16 1.14
C LEU A 117 -6.85 -14.31 1.49
N PRO A 118 -5.71 -14.52 0.77
CA PRO A 118 -4.70 -15.50 1.18
C PRO A 118 -4.16 -15.27 2.61
N VAL A 119 -3.84 -14.03 2.96
CA VAL A 119 -3.36 -13.64 4.30
C VAL A 119 -4.40 -13.97 5.37
N SER A 120 -5.66 -13.56 5.16
CA SER A 120 -6.74 -13.78 6.12
C SER A 120 -7.00 -15.27 6.34
N ARG A 121 -7.01 -16.07 5.26
CA ARG A 121 -7.20 -17.52 5.34
C ARG A 121 -6.05 -18.19 6.09
N CYS A 122 -4.81 -17.81 5.80
CA CYS A 122 -3.66 -18.42 6.44
C CYS A 122 -3.60 -18.09 7.95
N LEU A 123 -3.89 -16.85 8.32
CA LEU A 123 -3.96 -16.46 9.72
C LEU A 123 -5.13 -17.12 10.46
N ALA A 124 -6.26 -17.36 9.79
CA ALA A 124 -7.36 -18.16 10.34
C ALA A 124 -6.95 -19.63 10.57
N GLU A 125 -6.24 -20.24 9.62
CA GLU A 125 -5.70 -21.59 9.81
C GLU A 125 -4.74 -21.66 11.00
N VAL A 126 -3.87 -20.66 11.17
CA VAL A 126 -2.95 -20.58 12.33
C VAL A 126 -3.74 -20.45 13.64
N ALA A 127 -4.80 -19.66 13.65
CA ALA A 127 -5.64 -19.44 14.83
C ALA A 127 -6.44 -20.70 15.22
N ASP A 128 -6.95 -21.45 14.24
CA ASP A 128 -7.77 -22.65 14.45
C ASP A 128 -6.94 -23.96 14.56
N ALA A 129 -5.65 -23.92 14.26
CA ALA A 129 -4.79 -25.10 14.21
C ALA A 129 -4.76 -25.85 15.55
N ARG A 130 -4.95 -27.17 15.48
CA ARG A 130 -4.67 -28.06 16.62
C ARG A 130 -3.17 -28.06 16.91
N ALA A 131 -2.80 -28.43 18.13
CA ALA A 131 -1.39 -28.48 18.55
C ALA A 131 -0.47 -29.27 17.60
N CYS A 132 -0.96 -30.36 16.98
CA CYS A 132 -0.18 -31.16 16.02
C CYS A 132 -0.08 -30.58 14.61
N GLU A 133 -0.88 -29.58 14.26
CA GLU A 133 -0.95 -28.93 12.95
C GLU A 133 -0.34 -27.52 12.96
N HIS A 134 -0.03 -27.01 14.15
CA HIS A 134 0.39 -25.62 14.37
C HIS A 134 1.67 -25.27 13.59
N ASP A 135 2.72 -26.09 13.66
CA ASP A 135 3.97 -25.85 12.94
C ASP A 135 3.76 -25.80 11.42
N ALA A 136 2.87 -26.66 10.89
CA ALA A 136 2.55 -26.66 9.47
C ALA A 136 1.75 -25.42 9.04
N SER A 137 0.81 -24.95 9.88
CA SER A 137 0.08 -23.71 9.61
C SER A 137 0.98 -22.47 9.68
N LEU A 138 1.90 -22.41 10.66
CA LEU A 138 2.89 -21.34 10.77
C LEU A 138 3.87 -21.35 9.58
N GLY A 139 4.26 -22.53 9.09
CA GLY A 139 5.07 -22.67 7.89
C GLY A 139 4.41 -22.04 6.66
N ARG A 140 3.12 -22.34 6.42
CA ARG A 140 2.35 -21.73 5.32
C ARG A 140 2.21 -20.22 5.47
N TRP A 141 2.08 -19.73 6.70
CA TRP A 141 2.06 -18.29 6.96
C TRP A 141 3.39 -17.63 6.57
N GLN A 142 4.51 -18.23 6.98
CA GLN A 142 5.83 -17.72 6.63
C GLN A 142 6.09 -17.75 5.12
N GLU A 143 5.63 -18.79 4.42
CA GLU A 143 5.72 -18.87 2.94
C GLU A 143 5.01 -17.70 2.25
N ILE A 144 3.82 -17.31 2.72
CA ILE A 144 3.09 -16.15 2.19
C ILE A 144 3.82 -14.84 2.50
N VAL A 145 4.31 -14.69 3.73
CA VAL A 145 5.08 -13.50 4.14
C VAL A 145 6.34 -13.35 3.30
N ASP A 146 7.09 -14.43 3.08
CA ASP A 146 8.34 -14.41 2.32
C ASP A 146 8.09 -14.20 0.82
N HIS A 147 7.08 -14.86 0.25
CA HIS A 147 6.76 -14.75 -1.16
C HIS A 147 6.34 -13.33 -1.57
N TRP A 148 5.56 -12.68 -0.71
CA TRP A 148 5.05 -11.33 -0.95
C TRP A 148 5.87 -10.25 -0.24
N GLU A 149 6.93 -10.61 0.48
CA GLU A 149 7.74 -9.69 1.30
C GLU A 149 6.90 -8.82 2.25
N ILE A 150 5.84 -9.38 2.85
CA ILE A 150 4.87 -8.62 3.67
C ILE A 150 5.55 -8.09 4.92
N PRO A 151 5.76 -6.76 5.05
CA PRO A 151 6.43 -6.23 6.23
C PRO A 151 5.48 -6.17 7.44
N TYR A 152 4.21 -5.84 7.17
CA TYR A 152 3.11 -5.75 8.12
C TYR A 152 1.78 -5.56 7.37
N LEU A 153 0.63 -5.68 8.07
CA LEU A 153 -0.71 -5.46 7.49
C LEU A 153 -1.19 -4.00 7.60
N GLY A 154 -0.65 -3.25 8.56
CA GLY A 154 -1.02 -1.87 8.85
C GLY A 154 -2.32 -1.80 9.65
N PRO A 155 -2.70 -0.61 10.15
CA PRO A 155 -3.82 -0.49 11.10
C PRO A 155 -5.14 -1.03 10.55
N THR A 156 -5.52 -0.62 9.33
CA THR A 156 -6.82 -0.97 8.74
C THR A 156 -6.96 -2.47 8.49
N TYR A 157 -5.93 -3.10 7.93
CA TYR A 157 -6.02 -4.53 7.60
C TYR A 157 -5.63 -5.44 8.74
N SER A 158 -4.83 -4.97 9.71
CA SER A 158 -4.70 -5.68 11.00
C SER A 158 -6.05 -5.75 11.70
N GLU A 159 -6.77 -4.63 11.77
CA GLU A 159 -8.12 -4.61 12.35
C GLU A 159 -9.08 -5.54 11.61
N THR A 160 -9.08 -5.47 10.28
CA THR A 160 -9.93 -6.33 9.42
C THR A 160 -9.66 -7.81 9.67
N VAL A 161 -8.39 -8.22 9.64
CA VAL A 161 -8.02 -9.63 9.83
C VAL A 161 -8.31 -10.08 11.26
N LEU A 162 -7.88 -9.33 12.28
CA LEU A 162 -8.11 -9.68 13.68
C LEU A 162 -9.60 -9.79 14.03
N SER A 163 -10.42 -8.87 13.51
CA SER A 163 -11.87 -8.92 13.68
C SER A 163 -12.48 -10.18 13.07
N SER A 164 -11.97 -10.64 11.92
CA SER A 164 -12.41 -11.90 11.30
C SER A 164 -12.07 -13.14 12.13
N LEU A 165 -11.04 -13.04 12.99
CA LEU A 165 -10.62 -14.07 13.94
C LEU A 165 -11.33 -13.96 15.31
N GLY A 166 -12.29 -13.05 15.44
CA GLY A 166 -13.01 -12.83 16.70
C GLY A 166 -12.23 -12.06 17.77
N VAL A 167 -11.07 -11.48 17.43
CA VAL A 167 -10.33 -10.58 18.32
C VAL A 167 -11.02 -9.22 18.30
N ARG A 168 -11.44 -8.73 19.46
CA ARG A 168 -11.97 -7.36 19.57
C ARG A 168 -10.84 -6.36 19.44
N VAL A 169 -10.86 -5.60 18.36
CA VAL A 169 -10.02 -4.44 18.15
C VAL A 169 -10.83 -3.22 18.61
N LEU A 170 -10.27 -2.41 19.51
CA LEU A 170 -10.93 -1.27 20.16
C LEU A 170 -10.68 0.02 19.39
#